data_AF-A0A8T6G1I7-F1
#
_entry.id   AF-A0A8T6G1I7-F1
#
_cell.length_a   1.000
_cell.length_b   1.000
_cell.length_c   1.000
_cell.angle_alpha   90.00
_cell.angle_beta   90.00
_cell.angle_gamma   90.00
#
_symmetry.space_group_name_H-M   'P 1'
#
loop_
_entity.id
_entity.type
_entity.pdbx_description
1 polymer ?
#
loop_
_entity_poly.entity_id
_entity_poly.type
_entity_poly.pdbx_seq_one_letter_code
_entity_poly.pdbx_strand_id
1 'polypeptide(L)'
;MDCGCKIFRREVVDTLDIKAAGAVFNVEFLVQAKRAGFRVGEVSISHLPRHAGENTGGSFRVILRAMREVLRLRWRLLREPRPTRS
;
A
#
# COMPACT_ATOMS: atom_id res chain seq x y z
N MET A 1 6.92 -0.01 -4.98
CA MET A 1 5.59 -0.67 -5.12
C MET A 1 4.49 0.33 -5.53
N ASP A 2 4.65 1.03 -6.67
CA ASP A 2 3.63 1.98 -7.17
C ASP A 2 2.93 1.49 -8.44
N CYS A 3 3.10 0.20 -8.78
CA CYS A 3 2.35 -0.43 -9.86
C CYS A 3 0.91 -0.76 -9.42
N GLY A 4 -0.05 -0.53 -10.33
CA GLY A 4 -1.46 -0.90 -10.16
C GLY A 4 -1.73 -2.41 -10.29
N CYS A 5 -0.80 -3.18 -10.84
CA CYS A 5 -0.93 -4.62 -10.97
C CYS A 5 -0.30 -5.33 -9.74
N LYS A 6 -1.13 -6.02 -8.96
CA LYS A 6 -0.71 -6.82 -7.80
C LYS A 6 -1.39 -8.17 -7.86
N ILE A 7 -0.61 -9.24 -7.73
CA ILE A 7 -1.10 -10.62 -7.70
C ILE A 7 -0.73 -11.20 -6.34
N PHE A 8 -1.68 -11.81 -5.66
CA PHE A 8 -1.50 -12.42 -4.35
C PHE A 8 -2.31 -13.73 -4.29
N ARG A 9 -1.80 -14.68 -3.51
CA ARG A 9 -2.55 -15.90 -3.19
C ARG A 9 -3.70 -15.54 -2.25
N ARG A 10 -4.81 -16.26 -2.35
CA ARG A 10 -5.99 -16.04 -1.51
C ARG A 10 -5.66 -16.04 -0.01
N GLU A 11 -4.81 -16.98 0.41
CA GLU A 11 -4.32 -17.11 1.80
C GLU A 11 -3.71 -15.82 2.36
N VAL A 12 -3.10 -14.97 1.52
CA VAL A 12 -2.54 -13.68 1.95
C VAL A 12 -3.67 -12.75 2.36
N VAL A 13 -4.73 -12.63 1.56
CA VAL A 13 -5.85 -11.72 1.86
C VAL A 13 -6.64 -12.20 3.07
N ASP A 14 -6.79 -13.51 3.23
CA ASP A 14 -7.49 -14.11 4.37
C ASP A 14 -6.69 -13.96 5.69
N THR A 15 -5.36 -13.79 5.61
CA THR A 15 -4.48 -13.64 6.79
C THR A 15 -4.28 -12.18 7.22
N LEU A 16 -4.32 -11.23 6.28
CA LEU A 16 -3.99 -9.83 6.56
C LEU A 16 -5.25 -9.02 6.95
N ASP A 17 -5.27 -8.46 8.16
CA ASP A 17 -6.25 -7.44 8.56
C ASP A 17 -5.78 -6.06 8.06
N ILE A 18 -6.30 -5.62 6.91
CA ILE A 18 -5.97 -4.33 6.27
C ILE A 18 -7.10 -3.34 6.51
N LYS A 19 -6.77 -2.17 7.05
CA LYS A 19 -7.73 -1.13 7.44
C LYS A 19 -7.60 0.15 6.63
N ALA A 20 -6.49 0.32 5.93
CA ALA A 20 -6.22 1.45 5.06
C ALA A 20 -6.92 1.25 3.71
N ALA A 21 -7.64 2.30 3.29
CA ALA A 21 -8.15 2.43 1.94
C ALA A 21 -7.34 3.48 1.16
N GLY A 22 -7.40 3.45 -0.17
CA GLY A 22 -6.80 4.48 -1.03
C GLY A 22 -5.27 4.42 -1.11
N ALA A 23 -4.61 5.58 -1.08
CA ALA A 23 -3.17 5.72 -1.37
C ALA A 23 -2.27 4.96 -0.39
N VAL A 24 -2.76 4.69 0.82
CA VAL A 24 -1.97 4.09 1.90
C VAL A 24 -2.08 2.56 1.94
N PHE A 25 -3.04 1.99 1.20
CA PHE A 25 -3.27 0.54 1.12
C PHE A 25 -1.99 -0.24 0.81
N ASN A 26 -1.20 0.20 -0.17
CA ASN A 26 0.02 -0.50 -0.60
C ASN A 26 1.05 -0.60 0.53
N VAL A 27 1.16 0.44 1.35
CA VAL A 27 2.11 0.50 2.46
C VAL A 27 1.68 -0.45 3.57
N GLU A 28 0.42 -0.38 3.98
CA GLU A 28 -0.10 -1.25 5.03
C GLU A 28 -0.07 -2.72 4.60
N PHE A 29 -0.49 -3.02 3.37
CA PHE A 29 -0.41 -4.37 2.79
C PHE A 29 1.01 -4.91 2.85
N LEU A 30 2.01 -4.13 2.41
CA LEU A 30 3.41 -4.58 2.39
C LEU A 30 3.96 -4.83 3.80
N VAL A 31 3.63 -3.96 4.76
CA VAL A 31 4.07 -4.10 6.15
C VAL A 31 3.43 -5.32 6.80
N GLN A 32 2.12 -5.50 6.64
CA GLN A 32 1.37 -6.63 7.19
C GLN A 32 1.82 -7.95 6.54
N ALA A 33 2.01 -8.00 5.22
CA ALA A 33 2.51 -9.17 4.51
C ALA A 33 3.90 -9.60 5.01
N LYS A 34 4.82 -8.65 5.19
CA LYS A 34 6.15 -8.93 5.77
C LYS A 34 6.07 -9.40 7.21
N ARG A 35 5.18 -8.81 8.03
CA ARG A 35 4.96 -9.21 9.42
C ARG A 35 4.39 -10.63 9.55
N ALA A 36 3.51 -11.02 8.63
CA ALA A 36 2.95 -12.37 8.55
C ALA A 36 3.93 -13.40 7.94
N GLY A 37 5.14 -13.00 7.55
CA GLY A 37 6.17 -13.90 7.02
C GLY A 37 6.03 -14.24 5.54
N PHE A 38 5.14 -13.57 4.79
CA PHE A 38 5.01 -13.78 3.36
C PHE A 38 6.21 -13.21 2.59
N ARG A 39 6.58 -13.89 1.50
CA ARG A 39 7.58 -13.39 0.56
C ARG A 39 6.91 -12.45 -0.45
N VAL A 40 7.55 -11.31 -0.68
CA VAL A 40 7.10 -10.31 -1.65
C VAL A 40 8.18 -10.14 -2.70
N GLY A 41 7.82 -10.31 -3.97
CA GLY A 41 8.68 -10.07 -5.12
C GLY A 41 8.09 -9.01 -6.04
N GLU A 42 8.94 -8.33 -6.80
CA GLU A 42 8.55 -7.41 -7.86
C GLU A 42 8.91 -8.06 -9.21
N VAL A 43 7.98 -8.04 -10.16
CA VAL A 43 8.20 -8.51 -11.54
C VAL A 43 8.09 -7.30 -12.45
N SER A 44 9.05 -7.13 -13.37
CA SER A 44 8.99 -6.05 -14.36
C SER A 44 7.84 -6.29 -15.33
N ILE A 45 7.05 -5.24 -15.56
CA ILE A 45 5.97 -5.23 -16.54
C ILE A 45 6.08 -3.99 -17.39
N SER A 46 5.89 -4.16 -18.69
CA SER A 46 5.90 -3.06 -19.65
C SER A 46 4.62 -2.24 -19.51
N HIS A 47 4.76 -1.02 -18.99
CA HIS A 47 3.69 -0.04 -18.96
C HIS A 47 3.53 0.57 -20.37
N LEU A 48 2.39 0.31 -21.00
CA LEU A 48 2.05 0.95 -22.27
C LEU A 48 1.70 2.44 -22.03
N PRO A 49 2.22 3.35 -22.86
CA PRO A 49 1.94 4.77 -22.71
C PRO A 49 0.45 5.05 -22.91
N ARG A 50 -0.09 5.94 -22.08
CA ARG A 50 -1.48 6.37 -22.16
C ARG A 50 -1.62 7.37 -23.32
N HIS A 51 -2.35 7.01 -24.36
CA HIS A 51 -2.52 7.87 -25.55
C HIS A 51 -3.56 9.00 -25.37
N ALA A 52 -4.43 8.94 -24.35
CA ALA A 52 -5.43 9.98 -24.05
C ALA A 52 -5.86 10.03 -22.56
N GLY A 53 -6.19 11.23 -22.07
CA GLY A 53 -6.71 11.51 -20.72
C GLY A 53 -5.81 12.42 -19.88
N GLU A 54 -6.38 13.41 -19.17
CA GLU A 54 -5.65 14.29 -18.25
C GLU A 54 -5.31 13.57 -16.93
N ASN A 55 -4.04 13.65 -16.51
CA ASN A 55 -3.59 13.14 -15.21
C ASN A 55 -4.07 14.05 -14.07
N THR A 56 -5.21 13.72 -13.46
CA THR A 56 -5.78 14.47 -12.32
C THR A 56 -4.98 14.31 -11.01
N GLY A 57 -3.95 13.46 -10.99
CA GLY A 57 -3.17 13.11 -9.79
C GLY A 57 -2.20 14.18 -9.30
N GLY A 58 -1.91 15.22 -10.10
CA GLY A 58 -0.92 16.26 -9.78
C GLY A 58 -1.45 17.47 -8.99
N SER A 59 -2.75 17.52 -8.64
CA SER A 59 -3.30 18.67 -7.92
C SER A 59 -2.67 18.81 -6.54
N PHE A 60 -2.23 20.01 -6.18
CA PHE A 60 -1.68 20.35 -4.86
C PHE A 60 -2.59 19.89 -3.71
N ARG A 61 -3.91 19.91 -3.91
CA ARG A 61 -4.91 19.43 -2.94
C ARG A 61 -4.82 17.91 -2.70
N VAL A 62 -4.51 17.13 -3.74
CA VAL A 62 -4.33 15.67 -3.66
C VAL A 62 -3.02 15.34 -2.93
N ILE A 63 -1.95 16.06 -3.24
CA ILE A 63 -0.63 15.90 -2.59
C ILE A 63 -0.74 16.15 -1.07
N LEU A 64 -1.36 17.27 -0.68
CA LEU A 64 -1.55 17.60 0.74
C LEU A 64 -2.42 16.56 1.47
N ARG A 65 -3.47 16.04 0.82
CA ARG A 65 -4.32 14.98 1.39
C ARG A 65 -3.52 13.70 1.62
N ALA A 66 -2.74 13.27 0.63
CA ALA A 66 -1.89 12.08 0.72
C ALA A 66 -0.86 12.19 1.85
N MET A 67 -0.18 13.35 1.97
CA MET A 67 0.75 13.59 3.08
C MET A 67 0.09 13.45 4.45
N ARG A 68 -1.14 13.96 4.61
CA ARG A 68 -1.90 13.87 5.86
C ARG A 68 -2.28 12.42 6.21
N GLU A 69 -2.67 11.63 5.21
CA GLU A 69 -2.97 10.21 5.39
C GLU A 69 -1.74 9.41 5.80
N VAL A 70 -0.57 9.69 5.21
CA VAL A 70 0.71 9.06 5.59
C VAL A 70 1.09 9.40 7.04
N LEU A 71 0.98 10.66 7.45
CA LEU A 71 1.23 11.07 8.84
C LEU A 71 0.32 10.35 9.84
N ARG A 72 -0.97 10.21 9.51
CA ARG A 72 -1.95 9.51 10.34
C ARG A 72 -1.62 8.02 10.46
N LEU A 73 -1.25 7.37 9.36
CA LEU A 73 -0.81 5.96 9.38
C LEU A 73 0.43 5.80 10.28
N ARG A 74 1.41 6.69 10.13
CA ARG A 74 2.66 6.64 10.91
C ARG A 74 2.37 6.73 12.41
N TRP A 75 1.49 7.63 12.83
CA TRP A 75 1.11 7.79 14.23
C TRP A 75 0.37 6.57 14.78
N ARG A 76 -0.46 5.91 13.97
CA ARG A 76 -1.15 4.67 14.35
C ARG A 76 -0.16 3.52 14.54
N LEU A 77 0.73 3.30 13.58
CA LEU A 77 1.76 2.25 13.65
C LEU A 77 2.74 2.44 14.82
N LEU A 78 2.98 3.69 15.23
CA LEU A 78 3.78 4.01 16.42
C LEU A 78 3.06 3.67 17.73
N ARG A 79 1.72 3.67 17.74
CA ARG A 79 0.88 3.37 18.92
C ARG A 79 0.47 1.91 19.02
N GLU A 80 0.50 1.16 17.92
CA GLU A 80 0.26 -0.28 17.95
C GLU A 80 1.54 -1.01 18.42
N PRO A 81 1.49 -1.75 19.55
CA PRO A 81 2.62 -2.57 19.97
C PRO A 81 2.94 -3.60 18.88
N ARG A 82 4.24 -3.85 18.66
CA ARG A 82 4.66 -4.89 17.70
C ARG A 82 4.03 -6.22 18.15
N PRO A 83 3.36 -6.97 17.26
CA PRO A 83 2.89 -8.29 17.65
C PRO A 83 4.11 -9.13 18.07
N THR A 84 4.11 -9.54 19.33
CA THR A 84 5.15 -10.38 19.93
C THR A 84 5.16 -11.70 19.18
N ARG A 85 6.32 -12.04 18.64
CA ARG A 85 6.59 -13.30 17.93
C ARG A 85 6.56 -14.43 18.96
N SER A 86 5.59 -15.35 18.86
CA SER A 86 5.59 -16.67 19.52
C SER A 86 6.01 -17.73 18.53
#